data_AF-A0A3M7SAP1-F1
#
_entry.id   AF-A0A3M7SAP1-F1
#
_cell.length_a   1.000
_cell.length_b   1.000
_cell.length_c   1.000
_cell.angle_alpha   90.00
_cell.angle_beta   90.00
_cell.angle_gamma   90.00
#
_symmetry.space_group_name_H-M   'P 1'
#
loop_
_entity.id
_entity.type
_entity.pdbx_description
1 polymer ?
#
loop_
_entity_poly.entity_id
_entity_poly.type
_entity_poly.pdbx_seq_one_letter_code
_entity_poly.pdbx_strand_id
1 'polypeptide(L)'
;MVYYQTRNKRLNCDFEKAAINAFRLVFKCEIHGCFLHLSQAWFKRINEKIKEWNSNESFRSTFRKLQSLAVLPSRDVNTGFDIIKKNIPMDLKVLVTYLEKNYIGSKNKAARFPIEFWNFLERVKPDLPRTNKNLGTLKLNLTQETI
;
A
#
# COMPACT_ATOMS: atom_id res chain seq x y z
N MET A 1 -29.13 8.71 27.59
CA MET A 1 -27.71 8.33 27.38
C MET A 1 -27.47 8.19 25.90
N VAL A 2 -26.89 9.21 25.27
CA VAL A 2 -26.49 9.15 23.86
C VAL A 2 -25.02 8.73 23.89
N TYR A 3 -24.73 7.50 23.48
CA TYR A 3 -23.36 7.04 23.32
C TYR A 3 -22.73 7.87 22.18
N TYR A 4 -21.85 8.80 22.53
CA TYR A 4 -20.98 9.42 21.53
C TYR A 4 -20.10 8.32 20.94
N GLN A 5 -20.31 8.02 19.67
CA GLN A 5 -19.47 7.12 18.91
C GLN A 5 -18.07 7.73 18.85
N THR A 6 -17.14 7.17 19.62
CA THR A 6 -15.75 7.62 19.65
C THR A 6 -15.18 7.50 18.24
N ARG A 7 -14.81 8.63 17.63
CA ARG A 7 -14.07 8.70 16.36
C ARG A 7 -12.86 7.76 16.50
N ASN A 8 -12.81 6.67 15.73
CA ASN A 8 -11.70 5.72 15.78
C ASN A 8 -10.41 6.48 15.45
N LYS A 9 -9.57 6.74 16.46
CA LYS A 9 -8.27 7.38 16.27
C LYS A 9 -7.40 6.41 15.46
N ARG A 10 -6.76 6.90 14.41
CA ARG A 10 -5.86 6.13 13.54
C ARG A 10 -4.52 6.84 13.43
N LEU A 11 -3.43 6.08 13.42
CA LEU A 11 -2.07 6.59 13.23
C LEU A 11 -1.44 5.91 12.02
N ASN A 12 -0.90 6.71 11.11
CA ASN A 12 -0.12 6.24 9.99
C ASN A 12 1.36 6.28 10.36
N CYS A 13 2.08 5.19 10.11
CA CYS A 13 3.49 5.06 10.45
C CYS A 13 4.33 4.55 9.27
N ASP A 14 5.63 4.68 9.45
CA ASP A 14 6.66 4.07 8.63
C ASP A 14 6.69 2.54 8.80
N PHE A 15 7.29 1.84 7.83
CA PHE A 15 7.55 0.41 7.80
C PHE A 15 8.79 0.02 8.61
N GLU A 16 8.88 0.53 9.84
CA GLU A 16 9.92 0.19 10.80
C GLU A 16 9.34 -0.54 12.01
N LYS A 17 9.76 -1.80 12.22
CA LYS A 17 9.17 -2.66 13.25
C LYS A 17 9.32 -2.09 14.66
N ALA A 18 10.46 -1.47 14.96
CA ALA A 18 10.69 -0.84 16.26
C ALA A 18 9.70 0.31 16.50
N ALA A 19 9.50 1.19 15.52
CA ALA A 19 8.55 2.28 15.59
C ALA A 19 7.11 1.78 15.73
N ILE A 20 6.70 0.80 14.91
CA ILE A 20 5.38 0.18 14.98
C ILE A 20 5.11 -0.41 16.38
N ASN A 21 6.09 -1.13 16.93
CA ASN A 21 5.98 -1.72 18.27
C ASN A 21 5.87 -0.64 19.35
N ALA A 22 6.68 0.41 19.29
CA ALA A 22 6.60 1.54 20.22
C ALA A 22 5.24 2.23 20.15
N PHE A 23 4.72 2.48 18.94
CA PHE A 23 3.40 3.08 18.77
C PHE A 23 2.29 2.20 19.35
N ARG A 24 2.35 0.88 19.17
CA ARG A 24 1.37 -0.07 19.76
C ARG A 24 1.39 -0.08 21.29
N LEU A 25 2.56 0.16 21.89
CA LEU A 25 2.68 0.24 23.34
C LEU A 25 2.07 1.54 23.90
N VAL A 26 2.37 2.67 23.25
CA VAL A 26 1.99 4.01 23.74
C VAL A 26 0.57 4.40 23.34
N PHE A 27 0.18 4.18 22.08
CA PHE A 27 -1.10 4.66 21.55
C PHE A 27 -2.17 3.57 21.55
N LYS A 28 -3.33 3.87 22.15
CA LYS A 28 -4.53 3.02 22.11
C LYS A 28 -5.39 3.36 20.89
N CYS A 29 -4.83 3.19 19.70
CA CYS A 29 -5.46 3.54 18.44
C CYS A 29 -5.07 2.53 17.35
N GLU A 30 -5.78 2.50 16.22
CA GLU A 30 -5.38 1.65 15.10
C GLU A 30 -4.12 2.20 14.44
N ILE A 31 -3.12 1.34 14.22
CA ILE A 31 -1.85 1.72 13.61
C ILE A 31 -1.73 1.05 12.25
N HIS A 32 -1.51 1.87 11.23
CA HIS A 32 -1.49 1.47 9.83
C HIS A 32 -0.22 1.96 9.14
N GLY A 33 0.19 1.26 8.08
CA GLY A 33 1.29 1.68 7.22
C GLY A 33 0.84 2.79 6.27
N CYS A 34 1.62 3.88 6.21
CA CYS A 34 1.36 5.00 5.31
C CYS A 34 1.65 4.66 3.85
N PHE A 35 0.72 4.97 2.92
CA PHE A 35 0.93 4.72 1.49
C PHE A 35 2.13 5.48 0.90
N LEU A 36 2.38 6.72 1.34
CA LEU A 36 3.52 7.50 0.86
C LEU A 36 4.84 6.86 1.30
N HIS A 37 4.96 6.44 2.56
CA HIS A 37 6.14 5.73 3.05
C HIS A 37 6.31 4.35 2.39
N LEU A 38 5.21 3.65 2.10
CA LEU A 38 5.22 2.40 1.33
C LEU A 38 5.83 2.63 -0.07
N SER A 39 5.29 3.62 -0.78
CA SER A 39 5.74 4.02 -2.11
C SER A 39 7.23 4.39 -2.12
N GLN A 40 7.67 5.20 -1.15
CA GLN A 40 9.07 5.57 -0.99
C GLN A 40 9.97 4.35 -0.70
N ALA A 41 9.54 3.46 0.20
CA ALA A 41 10.29 2.25 0.53
C ALA A 41 10.47 1.33 -0.69
N TRP A 42 9.46 1.27 -1.57
CA TRP A 42 9.52 0.50 -2.82
C TRP A 42 10.38 1.20 -3.86
N PHE A 43 10.25 2.52 -4.00
CA PHE A 43 11.06 3.32 -4.93
C PHE A 43 12.55 3.22 -4.61
N LYS A 44 12.93 3.22 -3.32
CA LYS A 44 14.32 3.02 -2.89
C LYS A 44 14.96 1.74 -3.45
N ARG A 45 14.16 0.70 -3.76
CA ARG A 45 14.65 -0.57 -4.33
C ARG A 45 14.95 -0.51 -5.83
N ILE A 46 14.51 0.55 -6.49
CA ILE A 46 14.74 0.79 -7.92
C ILE A 46 15.58 2.05 -8.17
N ASN A 47 16.17 2.64 -7.13
CA ASN A 47 17.03 3.83 -7.26
C ASN A 47 18.21 3.60 -8.21
N GLU A 48 18.82 2.41 -8.19
CA GLU A 48 19.89 2.03 -9.12
C GLU A 48 19.40 1.94 -10.58
N LYS A 49 18.08 1.92 -10.79
CA LYS A 49 17.39 1.85 -12.08
C LYS A 49 16.72 3.17 -12.47
N ILE A 50 17.25 4.30 -11.97
CA ILE A 50 16.74 5.65 -12.26
C ILE A 50 16.78 5.97 -13.77
N LYS A 51 17.77 5.45 -14.50
CA LYS A 51 17.86 5.67 -15.95
C LYS A 51 16.67 5.03 -16.66
N GLU A 52 16.36 3.78 -16.33
CA GLU A 52 15.22 3.02 -16.84
C GLU A 52 13.89 3.65 -16.40
N TRP A 53 13.81 4.14 -15.16
CA TRP A 53 12.66 4.91 -14.70
C TRP A 53 12.37 6.12 -15.60
N ASN A 54 13.40 6.91 -15.92
CA ASN A 54 13.24 8.12 -16.72
C ASN A 54 12.94 7.84 -18.20
N SER A 55 13.52 6.79 -18.79
CA SER A 55 13.41 6.53 -20.22
C SER A 55 12.27 5.57 -20.60
N ASN A 56 11.76 4.75 -19.67
CA ASN A 56 10.82 3.68 -19.98
C ASN A 56 9.46 3.86 -19.30
N GLU A 57 8.45 4.22 -20.08
CA GLU A 57 7.07 4.36 -19.59
C GLU A 57 6.48 3.01 -19.11
N SER A 58 6.82 1.90 -19.76
CA SER A 58 6.36 0.57 -19.35
C SER A 58 6.91 0.18 -17.96
N PHE A 59 8.15 0.57 -17.66
CA PHE A 59 8.76 0.39 -16.34
C PHE A 59 7.97 1.17 -15.27
N ARG A 60 7.72 2.47 -15.51
CA ARG A 60 6.94 3.32 -14.60
C ARG A 60 5.50 2.82 -14.44
N SER A 61 4.87 2.39 -15.53
CA SER A 61 3.53 1.81 -15.53
C SER A 61 3.47 0.53 -14.69
N THR A 62 4.45 -0.36 -14.85
CA THR A 62 4.52 -1.60 -14.06
C THR A 62 4.77 -1.32 -12.58
N PHE A 63 5.64 -0.36 -12.25
CA PHE A 63 5.82 0.08 -10.87
C PHE A 63 4.52 0.64 -10.27
N ARG A 64 3.76 1.46 -11.02
CA ARG A 64 2.46 1.95 -10.58
C ARG A 64 1.41 0.85 -10.42
N LYS A 65 1.43 -0.19 -11.28
CA LYS A 65 0.59 -1.38 -11.09
C LYS A 65 0.92 -2.08 -9.78
N LEU A 66 2.21 -2.21 -9.42
CA LEU A 66 2.58 -2.74 -8.11
C LEU A 66 2.01 -1.86 -6.99
N GLN A 67 2.18 -0.54 -7.05
CA GLN A 67 1.63 0.38 -6.05
C GLN A 67 0.11 0.27 -5.91
N SER A 68 -0.59 0.00 -7.02
CA SER A 68 -2.04 -0.17 -7.04
C SER A 68 -2.54 -1.38 -6.23
N LEU A 69 -1.66 -2.32 -5.87
CA LEU A 69 -2.02 -3.42 -4.98
C LEU A 69 -2.50 -2.92 -3.61
N ALA A 70 -2.03 -1.76 -3.15
CA ALA A 70 -2.49 -1.15 -1.91
C ALA A 70 -3.96 -0.72 -1.96
N VAL A 71 -4.55 -0.58 -3.16
CA VAL A 71 -5.95 -0.19 -3.32
C VAL A 71 -6.85 -1.32 -3.83
N LEU A 72 -6.35 -2.55 -3.92
CA LEU A 72 -7.19 -3.73 -4.16
C LEU A 72 -7.85 -4.19 -2.85
N PRO A 73 -8.99 -4.88 -2.90
CA PRO A 73 -9.47 -5.63 -1.74
C PRO A 73 -8.39 -6.61 -1.26
N SER A 74 -8.16 -6.72 0.05
CA SER A 74 -7.04 -7.53 0.60
C SER A 74 -7.01 -8.97 0.08
N ARG A 75 -8.20 -9.57 -0.13
CA ARG A 75 -8.35 -10.91 -0.70
C ARG A 75 -7.81 -11.05 -2.14
N ASP A 76 -7.80 -9.97 -2.91
CA ASP A 76 -7.44 -9.96 -4.33
C ASP A 76 -5.98 -9.55 -4.53
N VAL A 77 -5.29 -9.08 -3.48
CA VAL A 77 -3.90 -8.58 -3.54
C VAL A 77 -2.93 -9.66 -4.03
N ASN A 78 -3.01 -10.88 -3.49
CA ASN A 78 -2.14 -11.98 -3.90
C ASN A 78 -2.33 -12.33 -5.38
N THR A 79 -3.59 -12.47 -5.81
CA THR A 79 -3.92 -12.74 -7.21
C THR A 79 -3.47 -11.62 -8.14
N GLY A 80 -3.69 -10.35 -7.75
CA GLY A 80 -3.23 -9.18 -8.50
C GLY A 80 -1.71 -9.14 -8.62
N PHE A 81 -1.00 -9.47 -7.55
CA PHE A 81 0.47 -9.56 -7.54
C PHE A 81 0.96 -10.63 -8.51
N ASP A 82 0.37 -11.83 -8.48
CA ASP A 82 0.71 -12.93 -9.38
C ASP A 82 0.47 -12.58 -10.86
N ILE A 83 -0.60 -11.85 -11.17
CA ILE A 83 -0.88 -11.38 -12.53
C ILE A 83 0.20 -10.41 -13.01
N ILE A 84 0.59 -9.43 -12.19
CA ILE A 84 1.63 -8.46 -12.53
C ILE A 84 2.98 -9.16 -12.71
N LYS A 85 3.30 -10.12 -11.84
CA LYS A 85 4.56 -10.87 -11.84
C LYS A 85 4.82 -11.61 -13.14
N LYS A 86 3.77 -12.14 -13.81
CA LYS A 86 3.89 -12.89 -15.08
C LYS A 86 4.55 -12.09 -16.20
N ASN A 87 4.35 -10.76 -16.23
CA ASN A 87 4.84 -9.88 -17.29
C ASN A 87 5.82 -8.82 -16.74
N ILE A 88 6.52 -9.11 -15.65
CA ILE A 88 7.38 -8.13 -15.00
C ILE A 88 8.67 -7.92 -15.85
N PRO A 89 9.08 -6.66 -16.12
CA PRO A 89 10.40 -6.39 -16.69
C PRO A 89 11.53 -6.95 -15.81
N MET A 90 12.63 -7.37 -16.44
CA MET A 90 13.80 -7.93 -15.74
C MET A 90 14.33 -6.97 -14.66
N ASP A 91 14.35 -5.68 -14.95
CA ASP A 91 14.84 -4.64 -14.05
C ASP A 91 14.02 -4.47 -12.76
N LEU A 92 12.78 -4.97 -12.74
CA LEU A 92 11.90 -4.93 -11.55
C LEU A 92 11.92 -6.22 -10.73
N LYS A 93 12.67 -7.25 -11.13
CA LYS A 93 12.73 -8.52 -10.38
C LYS A 93 13.23 -8.35 -8.94
N VAL A 94 14.21 -7.46 -8.72
CA VAL A 94 14.72 -7.15 -7.37
C VAL A 94 13.61 -6.58 -6.49
N LEU A 95 12.78 -5.69 -7.04
CA LEU A 95 11.62 -5.15 -6.33
C LEU A 95 10.60 -6.26 -6.04
N VAL A 96 10.25 -7.10 -7.01
CA VAL A 96 9.30 -8.21 -6.83
C VAL A 96 9.74 -9.13 -5.69
N THR A 97 10.99 -9.59 -5.68
CA THR A 97 11.53 -10.44 -4.59
C THR A 97 11.46 -9.74 -3.23
N TYR A 98 11.74 -8.44 -3.20
CA TYR A 98 11.60 -7.64 -1.98
C TYR A 98 10.14 -7.55 -1.52
N LEU A 99 9.19 -7.39 -2.43
CA LEU A 99 7.76 -7.34 -2.13
C LEU A 99 7.22 -8.68 -1.60
N GLU A 100 7.61 -9.79 -2.21
CA GLU A 100 7.28 -11.13 -1.74
C GLU A 100 7.71 -11.35 -0.29
N LYS A 101 8.95 -10.97 0.02
CA LYS A 101 9.49 -11.16 1.37
C LYS A 101 8.82 -10.26 2.41
N ASN A 102 8.50 -9.02 2.07
CA ASN A 102 8.14 -8.01 3.07
C ASN A 102 6.63 -7.69 3.14
N TYR A 103 5.87 -7.84 2.05
CA TYR A 103 4.50 -7.32 1.96
C TYR A 103 3.47 -8.35 1.49
N ILE A 104 3.86 -9.31 0.64
CA ILE A 104 2.95 -10.34 0.10
C ILE A 104 3.02 -11.64 0.92
N GLY A 105 4.24 -12.10 1.20
CA GLY A 105 4.47 -13.42 1.81
C GLY A 105 4.54 -14.54 0.78
N SER A 106 4.80 -15.75 1.26
CA SER A 106 4.74 -16.98 0.47
C SER A 106 4.00 -18.06 1.28
N LYS A 107 3.66 -19.18 0.63
CA LYS A 107 2.96 -20.31 1.27
C LYS A 107 3.57 -20.74 2.61
N ASN A 108 4.90 -20.64 2.74
CA ASN A 108 5.64 -21.13 3.90
C ASN A 108 6.18 -20.00 4.79
N LYS A 109 5.94 -18.73 4.44
CA LYS A 109 6.52 -17.60 5.15
C LYS A 109 5.61 -16.38 5.11
N ALA A 110 5.14 -15.97 6.29
CA ALA A 110 4.40 -14.74 6.44
C ALA A 110 5.23 -13.51 6.04
N ALA A 111 4.56 -12.52 5.46
CA ALA A 111 5.16 -11.23 5.14
C ALA A 111 5.65 -10.51 6.42
N ARG A 112 6.70 -9.70 6.30
CA ARG A 112 7.16 -8.84 7.40
C ARG A 112 6.07 -7.86 7.85
N PHE A 113 5.29 -7.36 6.89
CA PHE A 113 4.16 -6.45 7.07
C PHE A 113 2.92 -7.08 6.41
N PRO A 114 1.91 -7.48 7.20
CA PRO A 114 0.68 -8.08 6.66
C PRO A 114 -0.06 -7.16 5.70
N ILE A 115 -0.81 -7.73 4.74
CA ILE A 115 -1.56 -6.96 3.73
C ILE A 115 -2.49 -5.95 4.39
N GLU A 116 -3.19 -6.35 5.45
CA GLU A 116 -4.13 -5.53 6.21
C GLU A 116 -3.47 -4.28 6.81
N PHE A 117 -2.17 -4.34 7.10
CA PHE A 117 -1.44 -3.22 7.67
C PHE A 117 -1.20 -2.10 6.65
N TRP A 118 -0.91 -2.44 5.38
CA TRP A 118 -0.53 -1.48 4.35
C TRP A 118 -1.60 -1.22 3.29
N ASN A 119 -2.66 -2.04 3.26
CA ASN A 119 -3.79 -1.87 2.35
C ASN A 119 -4.57 -0.58 2.66
N PHE A 120 -4.67 0.30 1.68
CA PHE A 120 -5.36 1.57 1.76
C PHE A 120 -6.87 1.44 1.57
N LEU A 121 -7.34 0.56 0.69
CA LEU A 121 -8.77 0.44 0.37
C LEU A 121 -9.60 0.05 1.60
N GLU A 122 -9.16 -0.96 2.35
CA GLU A 122 -9.88 -1.43 3.55
C GLU A 122 -9.94 -0.36 4.65
N ARG A 123 -9.03 0.63 4.66
CA ARG A 123 -9.04 1.74 5.62
C ARG A 123 -10.05 2.83 5.28
N VAL A 124 -10.34 3.05 4.00
CA VAL A 124 -11.27 4.11 3.55
C VAL A 124 -12.72 3.61 3.49
N LYS A 125 -12.92 2.29 3.31
CA LYS A 125 -14.24 1.65 3.27
C LYS A 125 -15.17 1.89 4.48
N PRO A 126 -14.71 2.04 5.73
CA PRO A 126 -15.60 2.29 6.87
C PRO A 126 -16.31 3.66 6.77
N ASP A 127 -15.72 4.61 6.04
CA ASP A 127 -16.15 6.01 5.98
C ASP A 127 -16.88 6.36 4.66
N LEU A 128 -17.08 5.40 3.76
CA LEU A 128 -17.80 5.59 2.50
C LEU A 128 -19.19 4.93 2.56
N PRO A 129 -20.28 5.65 2.23
CA PRO A 129 -21.59 5.04 2.07
C PRO A 129 -21.49 3.91 1.03
N ARG A 130 -21.77 2.69 1.46
CA ARG A 130 -21.79 1.50 0.60
C ARG A 130 -22.99 1.60 -0.36
N THR A 131 -22.83 2.35 -1.44
CA THR A 131 -23.76 2.31 -2.57
C THR A 131 -22.97 2.19 -3.87
N ASN A 132 -23.46 1.33 -4.76
CA ASN A 132 -22.80 0.84 -5.96
C ASN A 132 -22.76 1.89 -7.09
N LYS A 133 -22.32 3.12 -6.79
CA LYS A 133 -22.10 4.14 -7.79
C LYS A 133 -20.91 5.02 -7.41
N ASN A 134 -20.00 5.11 -8.38
CA ASN A 134 -19.01 6.17 -8.58
C ASN A 134 -17.55 5.82 -8.23
N LEU A 135 -16.87 5.27 -9.24
CA LEU A 135 -15.43 5.44 -9.49
C LEU A 135 -14.97 6.93 -9.54
N GLY A 136 -15.89 7.89 -9.38
CA GLY A 136 -15.62 9.33 -9.43
C GLY A 136 -15.07 9.94 -8.13
N THR A 137 -15.29 9.33 -6.96
CA THR A 137 -14.95 9.97 -5.68
C THR A 137 -13.44 9.97 -5.39
N LEU A 138 -12.67 9.02 -5.95
CA LEU A 138 -11.21 9.01 -5.84
C LEU A 138 -10.52 10.14 -6.65
N LYS A 139 -11.20 10.75 -7.63
CA LYS A 139 -10.61 11.83 -8.44
C LYS A 139 -10.70 13.21 -7.76
N LEU A 140 -11.66 13.42 -6.86
CA LEU A 140 -11.89 14.73 -6.23
C LEU A 140 -10.85 15.10 -5.16
N ASN A 141 -10.26 14.11 -4.48
CA ASN A 141 -9.28 14.39 -3.41
C ASN A 141 -7.82 14.48 -3.90
N LEU A 142 -7.54 14.15 -5.16
CA LEU A 142 -6.18 14.27 -5.74
C LEU A 142 -6.00 15.55 -6.57
N THR A 143 -7.04 16.37 -6.72
CA THR A 143 -7.00 17.62 -7.49
C THR A 143 -7.11 18.88 -6.64
N GLN A 144 -7.24 18.76 -5.31
CA GLN A 144 -7.27 19.91 -4.39
C GLN A 144 -6.00 20.11 -3.56
N GLU A 145 -4.95 19.31 -3.77
CA GLU A 145 -3.61 19.54 -3.17
C GLU A 145 -2.55 19.69 -4.25
N THR A 146 -2.77 20.58 -5.22
CA THR A 146 -1.69 21.12 -6.04
C THR A 146 -1.85 22.63 -6.05
N ILE A 147 -0.92 23.28 -5.35
CA ILE A 147 -0.62 24.71 -5.47
C ILE A 147 -0.30 25.02 -6.93
#